data_AF-A0A0U5K4X4-F1
#
_entry.id   AF-A0A0U5K4X4-F1
#
_cell.length_a   1.000
_cell.length_b   1.000
_cell.length_c   1.000
_cell.angle_alpha   90.00
_cell.angle_beta   90.00
_cell.angle_gamma   90.00
#
_symmetry.space_group_name_H-M   'P 1'
#
loop_
_entity.id
_entity.type
_entity.pdbx_description
1 polymer ?
#
loop_
_entity_poly.entity_id
_entity_poly.type
_entity_poly.pdbx_seq_one_letter_code
_entity_poly.pdbx_strand_id
1 'polypeptide(L)'
;MIRRHIVESGLIALCVILTAIVLMMWWASQYAHFITTAMMIMIILGLMVGSLVPNIILTWLAISLTTIGSAILLLGYVVMDNSIKIMLLFAFPITASLAYFSRYIIGEWGWLDRNRAEIESYATHYNQIVKLQTAYNANKIYKKELQFITKE
;
A
#
# COMPACT_ATOMS: atom_id res chain seq x y z
N MET A 1 21.50 -1.18 -9.52
CA MET A 1 21.27 -0.53 -8.20
C MET A 1 19.78 -0.47 -7.86
N ILE A 2 18.92 0.03 -8.76
CA ILE A 2 17.45 0.16 -8.55
C ILE A 2 16.76 -1.16 -8.16
N ARG A 3 17.04 -2.26 -8.86
CA ARG A 3 16.47 -3.60 -8.54
C ARG A 3 16.76 -4.10 -7.12
N ARG A 4 17.92 -3.74 -6.54
CA ARG A 4 18.31 -4.15 -5.20
C ARG A 4 17.47 -3.42 -4.14
N HIS A 5 17.22 -2.13 -4.34
CA HIS A 5 16.38 -1.33 -3.44
C HIS A 5 14.90 -1.75 -3.46
N ILE A 6 14.41 -2.26 -4.60
CA ILE A 6 13.04 -2.81 -4.71
C ILE A 6 12.91 -4.09 -3.87
N VAL A 7 13.89 -5.00 -3.97
CA VAL A 7 13.90 -6.24 -3.19
C VAL A 7 14.05 -5.95 -1.70
N GLU A 8 14.95 -5.03 -1.34
CA GLU A 8 15.12 -4.57 0.06
C GLU A 8 13.83 -3.96 0.62
N SER A 9 13.15 -3.09 -0.13
CA SER A 9 11.90 -2.44 0.31
C SER A 9 10.74 -3.42 0.45
N GLY A 10 10.61 -4.37 -0.49
CA GLY A 10 9.61 -5.44 -0.39
C GLY A 10 9.85 -6.38 0.80
N LEU A 11 11.12 -6.74 1.06
CA LEU A 11 11.51 -7.51 2.25
C LEU A 11 11.18 -6.76 3.54
N ILE A 12 11.49 -5.46 3.60
CA ILE A 12 11.14 -4.63 4.78
C ILE A 12 9.63 -4.61 4.99
N ALA A 13 8.82 -4.41 3.94
CA ALA A 13 7.36 -4.41 4.06
C ALA A 13 6.82 -5.75 4.58
N LEU A 14 7.35 -6.88 4.08
CA LEU A 14 6.99 -8.21 4.56
C LEU A 14 7.43 -8.45 6.02
N CYS A 15 8.64 -8.04 6.38
CA CYS A 15 9.12 -8.10 7.75
C CYS A 15 8.22 -7.31 8.71
N VAL A 16 7.83 -6.10 8.34
CA VAL A 16 6.92 -5.27 9.15
C VAL A 16 5.57 -5.96 9.34
N ILE A 17 4.96 -6.50 8.28
CA ILE A 17 3.71 -7.26 8.39
C ILE A 17 3.85 -8.46 9.33
N LEU A 18 4.89 -9.28 9.14
CA LEU A 18 5.12 -10.46 9.96
C LEU A 18 5.34 -10.10 11.42
N THR A 19 6.13 -9.05 11.70
CA THR A 19 6.34 -8.59 13.08
C THR A 19 5.03 -8.11 13.72
N ALA A 20 4.19 -7.36 13.01
CA ALA A 20 2.89 -6.93 13.51
C ALA A 20 1.97 -8.12 13.83
N ILE A 21 1.91 -9.12 12.95
CA ILE A 21 1.11 -10.35 13.16
C ILE A 21 1.62 -11.11 14.38
N VAL A 22 2.93 -11.31 14.50
CA VAL A 22 3.53 -12.04 15.62
C VAL A 22 3.23 -11.33 16.94
N LEU A 23 3.39 -10.00 16.99
CA LEU A 23 3.08 -9.20 18.18
C LEU A 23 1.61 -9.29 18.57
N MET A 24 0.68 -9.17 17.61
CA MET A 24 -0.75 -9.30 17.87
C MET A 24 -1.13 -10.70 18.36
N MET A 25 -0.59 -11.75 17.74
CA MET A 25 -0.86 -13.13 18.14
C MET A 25 -0.24 -13.47 19.50
N TRP A 26 0.97 -12.99 19.78
CA TRP A 26 1.62 -13.15 21.07
C TRP A 26 0.87 -12.42 22.19
N TRP A 27 0.32 -11.24 21.90
CA TRP A 27 -0.48 -10.51 22.88
C TRP A 27 -1.83 -11.21 23.11
N ALA A 28 -2.49 -11.68 22.05
CA ALA A 28 -3.73 -12.43 22.16
C ALA A 28 -3.56 -13.75 22.93
N SER A 29 -2.38 -14.42 22.82
CA SER A 29 -2.12 -15.69 23.50
C SER A 29 -1.98 -15.60 25.01
N GLN A 30 -1.87 -14.39 25.57
CA GLN A 30 -1.90 -14.17 27.01
C GLN A 30 -3.32 -14.30 27.60
N TYR A 31 -4.34 -14.46 26.76
CA TYR A 31 -5.74 -14.52 27.17
C TYR A 31 -6.40 -15.84 26.75
N ALA A 32 -7.71 -15.93 26.94
CA ALA A 32 -8.49 -17.12 26.63
C ALA A 32 -8.45 -17.51 25.15
N HIS A 33 -8.63 -18.81 24.88
CA HIS A 33 -8.53 -19.36 23.52
C HIS A 33 -9.53 -18.76 22.51
N PHE A 34 -10.68 -18.27 22.95
CA PHE A 34 -11.62 -17.61 22.02
C PHE A 34 -11.10 -16.26 21.50
N ILE A 35 -10.18 -15.62 22.23
CA ILE A 35 -9.59 -14.33 21.87
C ILE A 35 -8.51 -14.54 20.81
N THR A 36 -7.70 -15.60 20.97
CA THR A 36 -6.68 -15.96 19.98
C THR A 36 -7.31 -16.37 18.65
N THR A 37 -8.41 -17.12 18.66
CA THR A 37 -9.13 -17.46 17.42
C THR A 37 -9.77 -16.24 16.78
N ALA A 38 -10.41 -15.36 17.56
CA ALA A 38 -10.97 -14.12 17.03
C ALA A 38 -9.88 -13.21 16.42
N MET A 39 -8.74 -13.07 17.09
CA MET A 39 -7.58 -12.34 16.58
C MET A 39 -7.08 -12.92 15.25
N MET A 40 -6.91 -14.25 15.18
CA MET A 40 -6.48 -14.93 13.96
C MET A 40 -7.44 -14.69 12.79
N ILE A 41 -8.75 -14.78 13.02
CA ILE A 41 -9.77 -14.52 11.99
C ILE A 41 -9.66 -13.07 11.50
N MET A 42 -9.53 -12.10 12.39
CA MET A 42 -9.40 -10.68 12.04
C MET A 42 -8.12 -10.41 11.22
N ILE A 43 -7.01 -11.04 11.58
CA ILE A 43 -5.75 -10.95 10.85
C ILE A 43 -5.88 -11.54 9.44
N ILE A 44 -6.43 -12.76 9.31
CA ILE A 44 -6.62 -13.41 8.00
C ILE A 44 -7.52 -12.56 7.11
N LEU A 45 -8.63 -12.07 7.67
CA LEU A 45 -9.55 -11.20 6.94
C LEU A 45 -8.85 -9.90 6.51
N GLY A 46 -8.07 -9.28 7.40
CA GLY A 46 -7.31 -8.08 7.09
C GLY A 46 -6.30 -8.30 5.97
N LEU A 47 -5.53 -9.39 6.01
CA LEU A 47 -4.59 -9.75 4.95
C LEU A 47 -5.29 -9.97 3.60
N MET A 48 -6.40 -10.71 3.60
CA MET A 48 -7.16 -10.98 2.38
C MET A 48 -7.76 -9.71 1.79
N VAL A 49 -8.47 -8.93 2.60
CA VAL A 49 -9.15 -7.72 2.14
C VAL A 49 -8.12 -6.66 1.73
N GLY A 50 -7.09 -6.42 2.54
CA GLY A 50 -6.05 -5.42 2.26
C GLY A 50 -5.21 -5.73 1.02
N SER A 51 -5.04 -7.02 0.67
CA SER A 51 -4.32 -7.41 -0.54
C SER A 51 -5.19 -7.40 -1.80
N LEU A 52 -6.49 -7.71 -1.70
CA LEU A 52 -7.34 -7.90 -2.88
C LEU A 52 -8.18 -6.67 -3.23
N VAL A 53 -8.67 -5.94 -2.22
CA VAL A 53 -9.75 -4.97 -2.38
C VAL A 53 -9.23 -3.55 -2.72
N PRO A 54 -9.92 -2.80 -3.60
CA PRO A 54 -9.60 -1.39 -3.88
C PRO A 54 -9.71 -0.49 -2.65
N ASN A 55 -8.87 0.56 -2.59
CA ASN A 55 -8.74 1.44 -1.42
C ASN A 55 -10.07 2.04 -0.93
N ILE A 56 -10.93 2.51 -1.85
CA ILE A 56 -12.23 3.08 -1.48
C ILE A 56 -13.06 2.04 -0.72
N ILE A 57 -13.16 0.82 -1.23
CA ILE A 57 -13.96 -0.25 -0.59
C ILE A 57 -13.31 -0.67 0.74
N LEU A 58 -11.97 -0.73 0.81
CA LEU A 58 -11.23 -1.06 2.03
C LEU A 58 -11.55 -0.09 3.17
N THR A 59 -11.51 1.23 2.90
CA THR A 59 -11.80 2.25 3.92
C THR A 59 -13.23 2.17 4.45
N TRP A 60 -14.23 2.00 3.55
CA TRP A 60 -15.62 1.81 3.96
C TRP A 60 -15.83 0.55 4.80
N LEU A 61 -15.17 -0.55 4.43
CA LEU A 61 -15.25 -1.81 5.16
C LEU A 61 -14.60 -1.67 6.54
N ALA A 62 -13.43 -1.03 6.64
CA ALA A 62 -12.77 -0.75 7.91
C ALA A 62 -13.66 0.09 8.84
N ILE A 63 -14.25 1.18 8.33
CA ILE A 63 -15.17 2.03 9.12
C ILE A 63 -16.40 1.23 9.56
N SER A 64 -17.03 0.49 8.65
CA SER A 64 -18.27 -0.24 8.95
C SER A 64 -18.04 -1.36 9.98
N LEU A 65 -17.01 -2.19 9.79
CA LEU A 65 -16.69 -3.27 10.73
C LEU A 65 -16.26 -2.74 12.10
N THR A 66 -15.45 -1.68 12.15
CA THR A 66 -15.02 -1.10 13.43
C THR A 66 -16.19 -0.43 14.15
N THR A 67 -17.11 0.21 13.43
CA THR A 67 -18.32 0.80 14.01
C THR A 67 -19.25 -0.27 14.59
N ILE A 68 -19.55 -1.32 13.82
CA ILE A 68 -20.39 -2.44 14.27
C ILE A 68 -19.72 -3.17 15.43
N GLY A 69 -18.42 -3.47 15.30
CA GLY A 69 -17.64 -4.12 16.36
C GLY A 69 -17.61 -3.27 17.63
N SER A 70 -17.47 -1.96 17.51
CA SER A 70 -17.45 -1.03 18.64
C SER A 70 -18.80 -1.04 19.37
N ALA A 71 -19.91 -0.99 18.62
CA ALA A 71 -21.24 -1.12 19.21
C ALA A 71 -21.42 -2.44 19.97
N ILE A 72 -20.92 -3.56 19.43
CA ILE A 72 -21.06 -4.87 20.08
C ILE A 72 -20.12 -5.02 21.29
N LEU A 73 -18.85 -4.66 21.14
CA LEU A 73 -17.82 -4.91 22.15
C LEU A 73 -17.83 -3.88 23.27
N LEU A 74 -17.98 -2.59 22.95
CA LEU A 74 -17.89 -1.50 23.92
C LEU A 74 -19.26 -1.17 24.54
N LEU A 75 -20.35 -1.18 23.75
CA LEU A 75 -21.69 -0.90 24.27
C LEU A 75 -22.46 -2.16 24.70
N GLY A 76 -22.14 -3.31 24.12
CA GLY A 76 -22.73 -4.59 24.51
C GLY A 76 -22.14 -5.14 25.82
N TYR A 77 -22.90 -6.00 26.49
CA TYR A 77 -22.47 -6.67 27.72
C TYR A 77 -21.54 -7.85 27.40
N VAL A 78 -20.34 -7.54 26.92
CA VAL A 78 -19.26 -8.52 26.72
C VAL A 78 -18.31 -8.43 27.90
N VAL A 79 -18.24 -9.51 28.69
CA VAL A 79 -17.36 -9.63 29.86
C VAL A 79 -15.92 -9.84 29.40
N MET A 80 -15.22 -8.73 29.16
CA MET A 80 -13.84 -8.68 28.70
C MET A 80 -13.24 -7.34 29.09
N ASP A 81 -11.94 -7.32 29.41
CA ASP A 81 -11.23 -6.05 29.69
C ASP A 81 -11.24 -5.13 28.45
N ASN A 82 -11.38 -3.83 28.68
CA ASN A 82 -11.45 -2.82 27.64
C ASN A 82 -10.19 -2.82 26.76
N SER A 83 -9.03 -3.13 27.34
CA SER A 83 -7.76 -3.28 26.63
C SER A 83 -7.86 -4.31 25.49
N ILE A 84 -8.50 -5.46 25.76
CA ILE A 84 -8.62 -6.55 24.80
C ILE A 84 -9.66 -6.22 23.74
N LYS A 85 -10.77 -5.56 24.12
CA LYS A 85 -11.79 -5.09 23.18
C LYS A 85 -11.21 -4.14 22.14
N ILE A 86 -10.43 -3.17 22.59
CA ILE A 86 -9.74 -2.20 21.74
C ILE A 86 -8.75 -2.91 20.81
N MET A 87 -7.96 -3.84 21.34
CA MET A 87 -7.02 -4.64 20.55
C MET A 87 -7.74 -5.39 19.42
N LEU A 88 -8.87 -6.06 19.73
CA LEU A 88 -9.64 -6.82 18.74
C LEU A 88 -10.25 -5.92 17.65
N LEU A 89 -10.72 -4.73 18.03
CA LEU A 89 -11.28 -3.74 17.11
C LEU A 89 -10.25 -3.26 16.10
N PHE A 90 -9.02 -3.04 16.54
CA PHE A 90 -7.95 -2.52 15.69
C PHE A 90 -7.20 -3.60 14.90
N ALA A 91 -7.35 -4.89 15.25
CA ALA A 91 -6.68 -6.00 14.57
C ALA A 91 -6.92 -6.00 13.05
N PHE A 92 -8.19 -5.93 12.64
CA PHE A 92 -8.56 -5.89 11.22
C PHE A 92 -8.03 -4.64 10.49
N PRO A 93 -8.34 -3.40 10.92
CA PRO A 93 -7.92 -2.21 10.16
C PRO A 93 -6.40 -2.10 10.08
N ILE A 94 -5.66 -2.41 11.16
CA ILE A 94 -4.19 -2.37 11.13
C ILE A 94 -3.62 -3.37 10.12
N THR A 95 -4.06 -4.64 10.17
CA THR A 95 -3.55 -5.66 9.26
C THR A 95 -3.95 -5.40 7.81
N ALA A 96 -5.15 -4.89 7.58
CA ALA A 96 -5.63 -4.55 6.24
C ALA A 96 -4.88 -3.34 5.64
N SER A 97 -4.60 -2.31 6.44
CA SER A 97 -3.79 -1.16 6.01
C SER A 97 -2.33 -1.55 5.72
N LEU A 98 -1.73 -2.40 6.55
CA LEU A 98 -0.38 -2.91 6.34
C LEU A 98 -0.30 -3.77 5.06
N ALA A 99 -1.26 -4.66 4.84
CA ALA A 99 -1.35 -5.47 3.62
C ALA A 99 -1.53 -4.60 2.37
N TYR A 100 -2.37 -3.58 2.44
CA TYR A 100 -2.56 -2.60 1.37
C TYR A 100 -1.27 -1.84 1.05
N PHE A 101 -0.56 -1.35 2.08
CA PHE A 101 0.69 -0.63 1.90
C PHE A 101 1.79 -1.52 1.29
N SER A 102 1.87 -2.78 1.71
CA SER A 102 2.77 -3.77 1.10
C SER A 102 2.42 -4.02 -0.37
N ARG A 103 1.13 -4.14 -0.72
CA ARG A 103 0.69 -4.21 -2.11
C ARG A 103 1.12 -2.99 -2.90
N TYR A 104 1.04 -1.79 -2.32
CA TYR A 104 1.48 -0.55 -2.97
C TYR A 104 2.99 -0.56 -3.26
N ILE A 105 3.81 -0.93 -2.28
CA ILE A 105 5.29 -1.02 -2.42
C ILE A 105 5.70 -2.10 -3.42
N ILE A 106 5.10 -3.30 -3.34
CA ILE A 106 5.48 -4.45 -4.16
C ILE A 106 4.88 -4.35 -5.57
N GLY A 107 3.67 -3.81 -5.70
CA GLY A 107 2.88 -3.82 -6.93
C GLY A 107 3.05 -2.61 -7.84
N GLU A 108 3.20 -1.39 -7.31
CA GLU A 108 3.16 -0.17 -8.15
C GLU A 108 4.54 0.27 -8.70
N TRP A 109 5.65 -0.09 -8.07
CA TRP A 109 6.99 0.31 -8.55
C TRP A 109 7.52 -0.58 -9.67
N GLY A 110 6.98 -1.80 -9.81
CA GLY A 110 7.33 -2.70 -10.91
C GLY A 110 6.85 -2.20 -12.28
N TRP A 111 5.74 -1.46 -12.34
CA TRP A 111 5.22 -0.90 -13.60
C TRP A 111 5.99 0.35 -14.03
N LEU A 112 6.37 1.21 -13.08
CA LEU A 112 7.14 2.43 -13.39
C LEU A 112 8.53 2.11 -13.95
N ASP A 113 9.17 1.03 -13.47
CA ASP A 113 10.46 0.55 -13.99
C ASP A 113 10.30 -0.21 -15.32
N ARG A 114 9.20 -0.95 -15.50
CA ARG A 114 8.89 -1.64 -16.78
C ARG A 114 8.58 -0.67 -17.91
N ASN A 115 7.84 0.40 -17.61
CA ASN A 115 7.54 1.46 -18.58
C ASN A 115 8.70 2.44 -18.78
N ARG A 116 9.67 2.52 -17.87
CA ARG A 116 10.82 3.42 -18.03
C ARG A 116 11.62 3.11 -19.29
N ALA A 117 11.85 1.83 -19.57
CA ALA A 117 12.53 1.39 -20.78
C ALA A 117 11.73 1.72 -22.06
N GLU A 118 10.41 1.58 -22.03
CA GLU A 118 9.54 1.94 -23.15
C GLU A 118 9.43 3.46 -23.34
N ILE A 119 9.39 4.23 -22.25
CA ILE A 119 9.38 5.70 -22.26
C ILE A 119 10.72 6.24 -22.76
N GLU A 120 11.85 5.69 -22.30
CA GLU A 120 13.19 6.04 -22.81
C GLU A 120 13.34 5.65 -24.28
N SER A 121 12.85 4.46 -24.67
CA SER A 121 12.80 4.02 -26.07
C SER A 121 11.99 5.00 -26.91
N TYR A 122 10.77 5.38 -26.47
CA TYR A 122 9.92 6.34 -27.17
C TYR A 122 10.52 7.75 -27.24
N ALA A 123 11.16 8.20 -26.17
CA ALA A 123 11.81 9.52 -26.11
C ALA A 123 13.07 9.60 -27.00
N THR A 124 13.79 8.48 -27.16
CA THR A 124 14.98 8.36 -28.02
C THR A 124 14.63 7.93 -29.45
N HIS A 125 13.42 7.44 -29.70
CA HIS A 125 13.01 6.94 -31.00
C HIS A 125 12.97 8.06 -32.04
N TYR A 126 13.72 7.87 -33.12
CA TYR A 126 13.67 8.72 -34.29
C TYR A 126 12.60 8.21 -35.26
N ASN A 127 11.47 8.91 -35.33
CA ASN A 127 10.46 8.56 -36.31
C ASN A 127 10.89 9.05 -37.71
N GLN A 128 11.28 8.11 -38.58
CA GLN A 128 11.79 8.40 -39.92
C GLN A 128 10.74 9.01 -40.86
N ILE A 129 9.45 8.73 -40.65
CA ILE A 129 8.35 9.22 -41.51
C ILE A 129 8.11 10.72 -41.28
N VAL A 130 8.16 11.15 -40.02
CA VAL A 130 7.92 12.55 -39.63
C VAL A 130 9.22 13.34 -39.37
N LYS A 131 10.38 12.68 -39.41
CA LYS A 131 11.71 13.22 -39.04
C LYS A 131 11.72 13.93 -37.68
N LEU A 132 10.86 13.51 -36.76
CA LEU A 132 10.78 14.08 -35.41
C LEU A 132 11.74 13.30 -34.50
N GLN A 133 12.82 13.95 -34.07
CA GLN A 133 13.56 13.56 -32.87
C GLN A 133 12.89 14.24 -31.69
N THR A 134 12.09 13.50 -30.94
CA THR A 134 11.18 14.01 -29.90
C THR A 134 11.93 14.87 -28.88
N ALA A 135 13.05 14.38 -28.36
CA ALA A 135 13.88 15.11 -27.41
C ALA A 135 14.64 16.30 -28.03
N TYR A 136 15.20 16.14 -29.24
CA TYR A 136 15.98 17.18 -29.90
C TYR A 136 15.11 18.37 -30.33
N ASN A 137 13.93 18.10 -30.90
CA ASN A 137 13.01 19.15 -31.33
C ASN A 137 12.39 19.89 -30.15
N ALA A 138 12.05 19.19 -29.06
CA ALA A 138 11.58 19.83 -27.83
C ALA A 138 12.66 20.77 -27.26
N ASN A 139 13.92 20.34 -27.22
CA ASN A 139 15.04 21.16 -26.73
C ASN A 139 15.31 22.37 -27.65
N LYS A 140 15.17 22.20 -28.97
CA LYS A 140 15.30 23.29 -29.94
C LYS A 140 14.21 24.36 -29.79
N ILE A 141 12.95 23.94 -29.59
CA ILE A 141 11.83 24.86 -29.35
C ILE A 141 12.04 25.59 -28.02
N TYR A 142 12.36 24.86 -26.95
CA TYR A 142 12.63 25.45 -25.65
C TYR A 142 13.72 26.53 -25.70
N LYS A 143 14.86 26.25 -26.36
CA LYS A 143 15.92 27.25 -26.53
C LYS A 143 15.48 28.47 -27.34
N LYS A 144 14.59 28.28 -28.31
CA LYS A 144 14.07 29.38 -29.14
C LYS A 144 13.17 30.31 -28.31
N GLU A 145 12.27 29.73 -27.51
CA GLU A 145 11.42 30.49 -26.59
C GLU A 145 12.24 31.17 -25.49
N LEU A 146 13.24 30.49 -24.93
CA LEU A 146 14.14 31.08 -23.95
C LEU A 146 14.89 32.29 -24.54
N GLN A 147 15.39 32.18 -25.77
CA GLN A 147 16.05 33.29 -26.47
C GLN A 147 15.10 34.44 -26.77
N PHE A 148 13.80 34.18 -27.01
CA PHE A 148 12.79 35.21 -27.17
C PHE A 148 12.59 35.98 -25.86
N ILE A 149 12.36 35.26 -24.75
CA ILE A 149 12.12 35.85 -23.42
C ILE A 149 13.35 36.63 -22.90
N THR A 150 14.57 36.21 -23.21
CA THR A 150 15.79 36.84 -22.67
C THR A 150 16.31 38.00 -23.54
N LYS A 151 15.73 38.22 -24.73
CA LYS A 151 16.10 39.32 -25.65
C LYS A 151 15.08 40.46 -25.68
N GLU A 152 13.91 40.29 -25.07
CA GLU A 152 13.05 41.40 -24.59
C GLU A 152 13.55 41.91 -23.23
#